data_AF-A0A0F9GWB0-F1
#
_entry.id   AF-A0A0F9GWB0-F1
#
_cell.length_a   1.000
_cell.length_b   1.000
_cell.length_c   1.000
_cell.angle_alpha   90.00
_cell.angle_beta   90.00
_cell.angle_gamma   90.00
#
_symmetry.space_group_name_H-M   'P 1'
#
loop_
_entity.id
_entity.type
_entity.pdbx_description
1 polymer ?
#
loop_
_entity_poly.entity_id
_entity_poly.type
_entity_poly.pdbx_seq_one_letter_code
_entity_poly.pdbx_strand_id
1 'polypeptide(L)'
;ARVCVTVGMMTTGYDCPDLLNLALMRPIFSPSDFVQIKGRGTRKHNFAEEMFDPARRAELGEVKKTAYRLFDFFANCEYFEEKFDYDEELTLPMPSTMPLSSGGEGGDGQTTGPGGIGTYEHFDPDDVVSQVEQQIGADGMRIDRELFRKFEAVARADTTLSELVAAQNWEAATRHVIEELFDKPNDFYTLEKLRKAAGVDRRISVRELVEKAFGFIPGFKNKAELIEDEFQKFLADQKPEEADRIREMRFFFEAYIRDSHVRAKIDAGHFADLNVNPSFTTRDLKEVPATWRKRIPEYIKDYVSLNPFL
;
A
#
# COMPACT_ATOMS: atom_id res chain seq x y z
N ALA A 1 -15.88 2.83 28.17
CA ALA A 1 -14.94 2.75 27.03
C ALA A 1 -14.26 1.39 27.05
N ARG A 2 -13.99 0.77 25.90
CA ARG A 2 -13.22 -0.49 25.80
C ARG A 2 -11.76 -0.11 25.52
N VAL A 3 -10.82 -0.58 26.34
CA VAL A 3 -9.39 -0.28 26.20
C VAL A 3 -8.63 -1.59 26.24
N CYS A 4 -7.71 -1.78 25.30
CA CYS A 4 -6.79 -2.91 25.25
C CYS A 4 -5.36 -2.36 25.39
N VAL A 5 -4.60 -2.90 26.34
CA VAL A 5 -3.19 -2.53 26.57
C VAL A 5 -2.32 -3.71 26.17
N THR A 6 -1.26 -3.43 25.40
CA THR A 6 -0.34 -4.46 24.89
C THR A 6 1.09 -3.94 24.89
N VAL A 7 2.05 -4.82 25.18
CA VAL A 7 3.48 -4.48 25.26
C VAL A 7 4.27 -5.07 24.09
N GLY A 8 3.68 -6.00 23.33
CA GLY A 8 4.35 -6.66 22.19
C GLY A 8 3.47 -7.49 21.26
N MET A 9 2.20 -7.77 21.63
CA MET A 9 1.34 -8.72 20.89
C MET A 9 0.51 -8.11 19.74
N MET A 10 0.64 -6.81 19.43
CA MET A 10 -0.04 -6.23 18.26
C MET A 10 0.77 -6.30 16.96
N THR A 11 2.00 -6.79 17.00
CA THR A 11 2.79 -7.09 15.79
C THR A 11 2.24 -8.33 15.07
N THR A 12 1.79 -9.37 15.81
CA THR A 12 1.23 -10.59 15.20
C THR A 12 0.13 -11.25 16.07
N GLY A 13 -1.16 -10.97 15.80
CA GLY A 13 -2.26 -11.84 16.26
C GLY A 13 -3.56 -11.19 16.71
N TYR A 14 -3.55 -9.90 17.11
CA TYR A 14 -4.77 -9.20 17.47
C TYR A 14 -5.35 -8.44 16.28
N ASP A 15 -6.54 -8.85 15.83
CA ASP A 15 -7.19 -8.30 14.64
C ASP A 15 -8.53 -7.63 14.96
N CYS A 16 -8.48 -6.31 15.13
CA CYS A 16 -9.57 -5.49 15.63
C CYS A 16 -9.87 -4.37 14.60
N PRO A 17 -10.74 -4.63 13.60
CA PRO A 17 -11.03 -3.68 12.53
C PRO A 17 -11.83 -2.46 13.02
N ASP A 18 -12.55 -2.61 14.13
CA ASP A 18 -13.38 -1.62 14.84
C ASP A 18 -12.57 -0.56 15.62
N LEU A 19 -11.23 -0.64 15.61
CA LEU A 19 -10.35 0.27 16.35
C LEU A 19 -10.48 1.72 15.88
N LEU A 20 -10.87 2.63 16.77
CA LEU A 20 -11.01 4.08 16.48
C LEU A 20 -9.86 4.93 17.00
N ASN A 21 -9.15 4.47 18.03
CA ASN A 21 -8.09 5.21 18.70
C ASN A 21 -6.91 4.28 18.95
N LEU A 22 -5.71 4.69 18.57
CA LEU A 22 -4.46 3.99 18.83
C LEU A 22 -3.53 4.92 19.61
N ALA A 23 -2.99 4.46 20.74
CA ALA A 23 -2.06 5.23 21.55
C ALA A 23 -0.67 4.59 21.57
N LEU A 24 0.34 5.35 21.18
CA LEU A 24 1.76 4.99 21.27
C LEU A 24 2.30 5.52 22.60
N MET A 25 2.40 4.62 23.57
CA MET A 25 2.91 4.90 24.92
C MET A 25 4.32 4.33 25.16
N ARG A 26 5.06 4.08 24.07
CA ARG A 26 6.46 3.66 24.12
C ARG A 26 7.20 4.18 22.89
N PRO A 27 8.54 4.33 22.97
CA PRO A 27 9.33 4.54 21.77
C PRO A 27 9.30 3.28 20.88
N ILE A 28 9.19 3.51 19.58
CA ILE A 28 9.26 2.48 18.54
C ILE A 28 10.53 2.76 17.74
N PHE A 29 11.44 1.79 17.75
CA PHE A 29 12.73 1.93 17.08
C PHE A 29 12.74 1.35 15.66
N SER A 30 11.75 0.50 15.33
CA SER A 30 11.62 -0.13 14.02
C SER A 30 10.54 0.57 13.18
N PRO A 31 10.88 1.10 11.98
CA PRO A 31 9.89 1.64 11.05
C PRO A 31 8.80 0.63 10.69
N SER A 32 9.17 -0.66 10.61
CA SER A 32 8.20 -1.73 10.30
C SER A 32 7.20 -1.95 11.41
N ASP A 33 7.63 -1.91 12.67
CA ASP A 33 6.72 -2.01 13.80
C ASP A 33 5.76 -0.82 13.83
N PHE A 34 6.27 0.38 13.55
CA PHE A 34 5.46 1.59 13.45
C PHE A 34 4.38 1.48 12.37
N VAL A 35 4.75 1.04 11.15
CA VAL A 35 3.81 0.83 10.05
C VAL A 35 2.81 -0.29 10.36
N GLN A 36 3.23 -1.38 10.99
CA GLN A 36 2.33 -2.47 11.38
C GLN A 36 1.29 -2.00 12.40
N ILE A 37 1.72 -1.28 13.44
CA ILE A 37 0.84 -0.74 14.48
C ILE A 37 -0.15 0.26 13.86
N LYS A 38 0.34 1.22 13.06
CA LYS A 38 -0.50 2.16 12.30
C LYS A 38 -1.50 1.43 11.39
N GLY A 39 -1.03 0.38 10.70
CA GLY A 39 -1.82 -0.42 9.76
C GLY A 39 -3.07 -1.05 10.39
N ARG A 40 -3.04 -1.39 11.69
CA ARG A 40 -4.23 -1.86 12.43
C ARG A 40 -5.36 -0.83 12.42
N GLY A 41 -5.02 0.45 12.57
CA GLY A 41 -5.99 1.57 12.54
C GLY A 41 -6.61 1.81 11.16
N THR A 42 -5.90 1.50 10.07
CA THR A 42 -6.36 1.80 8.69
C THR A 42 -7.42 0.84 8.14
N ARG A 43 -7.77 -0.22 8.87
CA ARG A 43 -8.75 -1.22 8.45
C ARG A 43 -10.16 -0.62 8.39
N LYS A 44 -10.87 -0.92 7.30
CA LYS A 44 -12.28 -0.55 7.13
C LYS A 44 -13.14 -1.45 8.02
N HIS A 45 -14.16 -0.86 8.62
CA HIS A 45 -15.12 -1.57 9.45
C HIS A 45 -16.49 -0.91 9.33
N ASN A 46 -17.55 -1.71 9.40
CA ASN A 46 -18.93 -1.24 9.43
C ASN A 46 -19.56 -1.61 10.77
N PHE A 47 -19.72 -0.62 11.66
CA PHE A 47 -20.21 -0.84 13.03
C PHE A 47 -21.64 -1.38 13.07
N ALA A 48 -22.40 -1.24 11.99
CA ALA A 48 -23.75 -1.78 11.89
C ALA A 48 -23.78 -3.32 11.81
N GLU A 49 -22.67 -3.98 11.47
CA GLU A 49 -22.60 -5.44 11.36
C GLU A 49 -22.57 -6.14 12.73
N GLU A 50 -22.05 -5.48 13.75
CA GLU A 50 -21.95 -6.00 15.13
C GLU A 50 -23.19 -5.68 15.98
N MET A 51 -24.19 -4.99 15.41
CA MET A 51 -25.46 -4.73 16.10
C MET A 51 -26.34 -5.97 16.13
N PHE A 52 -26.69 -6.40 17.35
CA PHE A 52 -27.59 -7.54 17.59
C PHE A 52 -29.07 -7.25 17.29
N ASP A 53 -29.48 -5.98 17.25
CA ASP A 53 -30.87 -5.57 17.03
C ASP A 53 -31.15 -5.28 15.54
N PRO A 54 -31.91 -6.13 14.84
CA PRO A 54 -32.16 -5.98 13.40
C PRO A 54 -33.03 -4.75 13.06
N ALA A 55 -33.88 -4.27 13.97
CA ALA A 55 -34.71 -3.09 13.73
C ALA A 55 -33.86 -1.81 13.74
N ARG A 56 -32.97 -1.69 14.74
CA ARG A 56 -32.01 -0.58 14.82
C ARG A 56 -30.97 -0.61 13.71
N ARG A 57 -30.52 -1.80 13.29
CA ARG A 57 -29.61 -1.96 12.16
C ARG A 57 -30.20 -1.44 10.85
N ALA A 58 -31.49 -1.71 10.60
CA ALA A 58 -32.18 -1.23 9.40
C ALA A 58 -32.38 0.30 9.42
N GLU A 59 -32.55 0.90 10.59
CA GLU A 59 -32.75 2.34 10.77
C GLU A 59 -31.44 3.15 10.66
N LEU A 60 -30.32 2.61 11.16
CA LEU A 60 -28.99 3.26 11.10
C LEU A 60 -28.28 3.13 9.74
N GLY A 61 -28.58 2.10 8.96
CA GLY A 61 -27.92 1.85 7.68
C GLY A 61 -26.42 1.49 7.83
N GLU A 62 -25.59 1.89 6.86
CA GLU A 62 -24.14 1.64 6.91
C GLU A 62 -23.40 2.68 7.78
N VAL A 63 -22.77 2.22 8.86
CA VAL A 63 -21.94 3.06 9.73
C VAL A 63 -20.48 2.70 9.51
N LYS A 64 -19.92 3.23 8.43
CA LYS A 64 -18.54 2.97 8.03
C LYS A 64 -17.56 3.78 8.89
N LYS A 65 -16.48 3.13 9.29
CA LYS A 65 -15.29 3.79 9.83
C LYS A 65 -14.67 4.68 8.75
N THR A 66 -14.70 5.99 8.99
CA THR A 66 -14.15 7.01 8.07
C THR A 66 -12.75 7.47 8.47
N ALA A 67 -12.44 7.44 9.77
CA ALA A 67 -11.14 7.84 10.31
C ALA A 67 -10.82 7.07 11.60
N TYR A 68 -9.54 7.09 12.00
CA TYR A 68 -9.08 6.70 13.33
C TYR A 68 -8.08 7.75 13.82
N ARG A 69 -7.91 7.86 15.14
CA ARG A 69 -6.94 8.78 15.75
C ARG A 69 -5.71 8.00 16.22
N LEU A 70 -4.54 8.54 15.94
CA LEU A 70 -3.26 8.06 16.45
C LEU A 70 -2.75 9.09 17.47
N PHE A 71 -2.63 8.68 18.72
CA PHE A 71 -2.06 9.47 19.80
C PHE A 71 -0.62 9.01 20.00
N ASP A 72 0.32 9.94 20.02
CA ASP A 72 1.73 9.63 20.13
C ASP A 72 2.37 10.46 21.24
N PHE A 73 2.77 9.79 22.31
CA PHE A 73 3.34 10.44 23.49
C PHE A 73 4.88 10.42 23.48
N PHE A 74 5.49 9.74 22.50
CA PHE A 74 6.95 9.57 22.42
C PHE A 74 7.54 10.19 21.15
N ALA A 75 6.78 11.04 20.46
CA ALA A 75 7.18 11.71 19.22
C ALA A 75 7.71 10.73 18.14
N ASN A 76 7.19 9.51 18.11
CA ASN A 76 7.52 8.51 17.08
C ASN A 76 7.17 9.01 15.67
N CYS A 77 6.05 9.71 15.51
CA CYS A 77 5.60 10.26 14.24
C CYS A 77 6.60 11.31 13.73
N GLU A 78 6.97 12.27 14.57
CA GLU A 78 7.99 13.28 14.25
C GLU A 78 9.35 12.62 13.97
N TYR A 79 9.75 11.65 14.80
CA TYR A 79 10.99 10.92 14.63
C TYR A 79 11.06 10.24 13.26
N PHE A 80 10.07 9.44 12.88
CA PHE A 80 10.08 8.77 11.58
C PHE A 80 9.78 9.69 10.39
N GLU A 81 9.11 10.83 10.61
CA GLU A 81 8.80 11.79 9.53
C GLU A 81 9.94 12.75 9.22
N GLU A 82 10.72 13.15 10.23
CA GLU A 82 11.71 14.22 10.11
C GLU A 82 13.14 13.81 10.43
N LYS A 83 13.36 12.88 11.37
CA LYS A 83 14.67 12.65 12.01
C LYS A 83 15.28 11.27 11.78
N PHE A 84 14.50 10.29 11.33
CA PHE A 84 14.98 8.92 11.16
C PHE A 84 15.87 8.83 9.92
N ASP A 85 17.16 8.59 10.14
CA ASP A 85 18.09 8.23 9.08
C ASP A 85 17.93 6.73 8.77
N TYR A 86 17.53 6.44 7.55
CA TYR A 86 17.23 5.07 7.12
C TYR A 86 18.47 4.32 6.66
N ASP A 87 19.59 5.01 6.50
CA ASP A 87 20.86 4.46 6.05
C ASP A 87 21.78 4.10 7.25
N GLU A 88 21.34 4.35 8.49
CA GLU A 88 22.10 4.03 9.69
C GLU A 88 22.00 2.54 10.03
N GLU A 89 23.10 1.80 9.88
CA GLU A 89 23.23 0.45 10.44
C GLU A 89 23.16 0.53 11.97
N LEU A 90 22.01 0.14 12.54
CA LEU A 90 21.80 0.06 13.97
C LEU A 90 22.77 -0.97 14.58
N THR A 91 23.82 -0.48 15.24
CA THR A 91 24.71 -1.36 16.00
C THR A 91 23.94 -1.94 17.18
N LEU A 92 23.79 -3.26 17.21
CA LEU A 92 23.21 -3.94 18.36
C LEU A 92 24.05 -3.61 19.60
N PRO A 93 23.44 -3.13 20.69
CA PRO A 93 24.17 -2.94 21.93
C PRO A 93 24.75 -4.29 22.35
N MET A 94 26.07 -4.35 22.52
CA MET A 94 26.74 -5.56 22.94
C MET A 94 26.12 -6.01 24.27
N PRO A 95 25.69 -7.27 24.42
CA PRO A 95 25.25 -7.77 25.70
C PRO A 95 26.41 -7.62 26.68
N SER A 96 26.26 -6.72 27.65
CA SER A 96 27.19 -6.60 28.75
C SER A 96 27.30 -7.98 29.39
N THR A 97 28.48 -8.58 29.31
CA THR A 97 28.83 -9.83 29.97
C THR A 97 28.55 -9.67 31.45
N MET A 98 27.40 -10.17 31.91
CA MET A 98 27.12 -10.32 33.33
C MET A 98 28.17 -11.30 33.88
N PRO A 99 29.04 -10.90 34.82
CA PRO A 99 29.99 -11.83 35.41
C PRO A 99 29.19 -12.87 36.18
N LEU A 100 29.27 -14.12 35.74
CA LEU A 100 28.78 -15.27 36.48
C LEU A 100 29.57 -15.33 37.80
N SER A 101 28.92 -14.94 38.90
CA SER A 101 29.55 -14.94 40.23
C SER A 101 29.76 -16.38 40.69
N SER A 102 30.94 -16.91 40.39
CA SER A 102 31.51 -18.12 40.99
C SER A 102 31.93 -17.77 42.42
N GLY A 103 31.37 -18.47 43.41
CA GLY A 103 31.66 -18.27 44.82
C GLY A 103 33.15 -18.41 45.17
N GLY A 104 33.62 -17.53 46.04
CA GLY A 104 34.94 -17.55 46.65
C GLY A 104 35.05 -16.43 47.68
N GLU A 105 35.16 -16.81 48.95
CA GLU A 105 35.29 -15.92 50.10
C GLU A 105 36.61 -15.14 50.09
N GLY A 106 36.54 -13.86 50.45
CA GLY A 106 37.64 -13.12 51.07
C GLY A 106 38.26 -11.99 50.24
N GLY A 107 38.20 -10.76 50.78
CA GLY A 107 39.17 -9.70 50.47
C GLY A 107 38.57 -8.36 50.06
N ASP A 108 38.74 -7.37 50.95
CA ASP A 108 38.47 -5.94 50.79
C ASP A 108 38.85 -5.37 49.41
N GLY A 109 37.94 -4.65 48.77
CA GLY A 109 38.19 -4.00 47.48
C GLY A 109 36.91 -3.50 46.81
N GLN A 110 36.62 -2.23 47.03
CA GLN A 110 35.59 -1.40 46.40
C GLN A 110 35.27 -1.81 44.94
N THR A 111 34.06 -2.35 44.71
CA THR A 111 33.47 -2.51 43.37
C THR A 111 32.10 -1.86 43.35
N THR A 112 32.01 -0.68 42.73
CA THR A 112 30.75 -0.06 42.33
C THR A 112 30.16 -0.87 41.17
N GLY A 113 29.32 -1.86 41.49
CA GLY A 113 28.45 -2.48 40.49
C GLY A 113 27.40 -1.47 40.01
N PRO A 114 27.00 -1.46 38.72
CA PRO A 114 25.88 -0.65 38.27
C PRO A 114 24.63 -1.15 39.01
N GLY A 115 24.09 -0.29 39.86
CA GLY A 115 22.94 -0.58 40.70
C GLY A 115 21.78 -1.12 39.89
N GLY A 116 21.02 -2.04 40.50
CA GLY A 116 19.72 -2.46 40.00
C GLY A 116 18.90 -1.25 39.59
N ILE A 117 18.16 -1.40 38.48
CA ILE A 117 17.31 -0.38 37.88
C ILE A 117 16.45 0.24 39.00
N GLY A 118 16.86 1.40 39.50
CA GLY A 118 16.09 2.16 40.46
C GLY A 118 14.78 2.50 39.79
N THR A 119 13.66 2.18 40.45
CA THR A 119 12.35 2.62 40.02
C THR A 119 12.36 4.15 39.98
N TYR A 120 12.34 4.71 38.78
CA TYR A 120 12.19 6.14 38.55
C TYR A 120 10.72 6.50 38.70
N GLU A 121 10.39 7.23 39.77
CA GLU A 121 9.05 7.73 40.03
C GLU A 121 8.99 9.22 39.69
N HIS A 122 8.05 9.60 38.84
CA HIS A 122 7.81 10.97 38.40
C HIS A 122 6.49 11.47 39.00
N PHE A 123 6.54 12.55 39.79
CA PHE A 123 5.41 13.06 40.58
C PHE A 123 4.77 14.34 40.00
N ASP A 124 5.23 14.80 38.83
CA ASP A 124 4.59 15.94 38.18
C ASP A 124 3.14 15.61 37.77
N PRO A 125 2.22 16.58 37.83
CA PRO A 125 0.86 16.37 37.35
C PRO A 125 0.86 15.96 35.88
N ASP A 126 0.11 14.91 35.56
CA ASP A 126 -0.02 14.33 34.21
C ASP A 126 -0.95 15.20 33.34
N ASP A 127 -0.60 16.48 33.21
CA ASP A 127 -1.34 17.48 32.46
C ASP A 127 -0.80 17.55 31.02
N VAL A 128 -1.70 17.47 30.03
CA VAL A 128 -1.33 17.63 28.62
C VAL A 128 -0.95 19.09 28.37
N VAL A 129 0.36 19.36 28.32
CA VAL A 129 0.92 20.72 28.13
C VAL A 129 0.62 21.28 26.74
N SER A 130 0.57 20.42 25.72
CA SER A 130 0.24 20.83 24.35
C SER A 130 -0.33 19.66 23.55
N GLN A 131 -1.26 19.96 22.65
CA GLN A 131 -1.83 18.99 21.71
C GLN A 131 -1.67 19.55 20.30
N VAL A 132 -0.94 18.83 19.46
CA VAL A 132 -0.80 19.15 18.03
C VAL A 132 -1.57 18.09 17.25
N GLU A 133 -2.56 18.50 16.47
CA GLU A 133 -3.32 17.61 15.60
C GLU A 133 -2.88 17.81 14.15
N GLN A 134 -2.44 16.72 13.52
CA GLN A 134 -2.07 16.70 12.11
C GLN A 134 -2.98 15.73 11.36
N GLN A 135 -3.67 16.24 10.34
CA GLN A 135 -4.51 15.41 9.49
C GLN A 135 -3.68 14.76 8.38
N ILE A 136 -3.62 13.43 8.39
CA ILE A 136 -2.95 12.66 7.34
C ILE A 136 -3.93 12.47 6.18
N GLY A 137 -3.57 12.99 5.00
CA GLY A 137 -4.36 12.87 3.78
C GLY A 137 -4.35 11.45 3.18
N ALA A 138 -5.06 11.27 2.05
CA ALA A 138 -5.14 9.99 1.34
C ALA A 138 -3.76 9.44 0.89
N ASP A 139 -2.81 10.34 0.68
CA ASP A 139 -1.43 10.07 0.25
C ASP A 139 -0.51 9.55 1.37
N GLY A 140 -1.03 9.32 2.58
CA GLY A 140 -0.28 8.76 3.71
C GLY A 140 0.79 9.71 4.30
N MET A 141 1.62 9.15 5.18
CA MET A 141 2.74 9.87 5.83
C MET A 141 3.97 9.90 4.90
N ARG A 142 4.90 10.82 5.15
CA ARG A 142 6.12 10.96 4.33
C ARG A 142 6.95 9.68 4.22
N ILE A 143 6.99 8.87 5.27
CA ILE A 143 7.58 7.52 5.33
C ILE A 143 7.06 6.61 4.22
N ASP A 144 5.75 6.71 3.93
CA ASP A 144 5.10 5.92 2.89
C ASP A 144 5.55 6.38 1.48
N ARG A 145 5.94 7.65 1.30
CA ARG A 145 6.38 8.24 0.01
C ARG A 145 7.90 8.13 -0.21
N GLU A 146 8.69 8.21 0.86
CA GLU A 146 10.14 8.08 0.78
C GLU A 146 10.61 6.65 0.49
N LEU A 147 9.83 5.63 0.86
CA LEU A 147 10.13 4.23 0.56
C LEU A 147 10.38 4.03 -0.95
N PHE A 148 9.58 4.67 -1.80
CA PHE A 148 9.75 4.55 -3.25
C PHE A 148 11.01 5.26 -3.74
N ARG A 149 11.31 6.46 -3.23
CA ARG A 149 12.53 7.21 -3.61
C ARG A 149 13.80 6.46 -3.21
N LYS A 150 13.80 5.81 -2.04
CA LYS A 150 14.91 4.96 -1.58
C LYS A 150 15.09 3.73 -2.47
N PHE A 151 13.98 3.08 -2.83
CA PHE A 151 14.03 2.00 -3.82
C PHE A 151 14.66 2.47 -5.15
N GLU A 152 14.30 3.64 -5.66
CA GLU A 152 14.90 4.17 -6.89
C GLU A 152 16.42 4.40 -6.74
N ALA A 153 16.86 4.92 -5.59
CA ALA A 153 18.29 5.14 -5.32
C ALA A 153 19.07 3.82 -5.24
N VAL A 154 18.55 2.83 -4.51
CA VAL A 154 19.16 1.49 -4.38
C VAL A 154 19.20 0.78 -5.73
N ALA A 155 18.09 0.79 -6.47
CA ALA A 155 18.01 0.17 -7.80
C ALA A 155 18.98 0.81 -8.80
N ARG A 156 19.22 2.13 -8.73
CA ARG A 156 20.20 2.83 -9.57
C ARG A 156 21.64 2.60 -9.15
N ALA A 157 21.89 2.39 -7.86
CA ALA A 157 23.22 2.10 -7.33
C ALA A 157 23.68 0.67 -7.67
N ASP A 158 22.75 -0.24 -7.98
CA ASP A 158 23.06 -1.60 -8.39
C ASP A 158 23.57 -1.65 -9.84
N THR A 159 24.89 -1.88 -9.98
CA THR A 159 25.58 -2.00 -11.26
C THR A 159 25.02 -3.14 -12.12
N THR A 160 24.68 -4.27 -11.52
CA THR A 160 24.18 -5.44 -12.25
C THR A 160 22.78 -5.19 -12.80
N LEU A 161 21.91 -4.54 -12.01
CA LEU A 161 20.60 -4.15 -12.47
C LEU A 161 20.69 -3.12 -13.62
N SER A 162 21.61 -2.15 -13.52
CA SER A 162 21.84 -1.17 -14.58
C SER A 162 22.31 -1.80 -15.89
N GLU A 163 23.19 -2.81 -15.83
CA GLU A 163 23.66 -3.54 -17.02
C GLU A 163 22.53 -4.37 -17.66
N LEU A 164 21.72 -5.05 -16.85
CA LEU A 164 20.59 -5.83 -17.33
C LEU A 164 19.52 -4.95 -17.98
N VAL A 165 19.27 -3.77 -17.41
CA VAL A 165 18.35 -2.77 -17.96
C VAL A 165 18.90 -2.17 -19.26
N ALA A 166 20.20 -1.86 -19.32
CA ALA A 166 20.84 -1.39 -20.55
C ALA A 166 20.78 -2.44 -21.68
N ALA A 167 20.90 -3.73 -21.33
CA ALA A 167 20.73 -4.85 -22.26
C ALA A 167 19.27 -5.15 -22.63
N GLN A 168 18.29 -4.40 -22.10
CA GLN A 168 16.85 -4.66 -22.23
C GLN A 168 16.42 -6.07 -21.79
N ASN A 169 17.19 -6.70 -20.91
CA ASN A 169 16.89 -8.02 -20.40
C ASN A 169 15.98 -7.94 -19.16
N TRP A 170 14.72 -7.61 -19.42
CA TRP A 170 13.71 -7.39 -18.37
C TRP A 170 13.42 -8.62 -17.51
N GLU A 171 13.57 -9.83 -18.07
CA GLU A 171 13.32 -11.07 -17.34
C GLU A 171 14.40 -11.29 -16.26
N ALA A 172 15.67 -11.13 -16.64
CA ALA A 172 16.78 -11.22 -15.71
C ALA A 172 16.77 -10.08 -14.69
N ALA A 173 16.45 -8.85 -15.12
CA ALA A 173 16.31 -7.71 -14.21
C ALA A 173 15.19 -7.93 -13.17
N THR A 174 14.06 -8.49 -13.60
CA THR A 174 12.94 -8.82 -12.69
C THR A 174 13.34 -9.86 -11.66
N ARG A 175 14.04 -10.92 -12.09
CA ARG A 175 14.53 -11.97 -11.19
C ARG A 175 15.52 -11.42 -10.18
N HIS A 176 16.46 -10.60 -10.64
CA HIS A 176 17.46 -9.94 -9.79
C HIS A 176 16.81 -9.06 -8.73
N VAL A 177 15.81 -8.25 -9.09
CA VAL A 177 15.07 -7.44 -8.09
C VAL A 177 14.35 -8.31 -7.07
N ILE A 178 13.75 -9.42 -7.50
CA ILE A 178 13.06 -10.32 -6.55
C ILE A 178 14.07 -10.96 -5.58
N GLU A 179 15.16 -11.53 -6.09
CA GLU A 179 16.13 -12.28 -5.29
C GLU A 179 17.01 -11.38 -4.42
N GLU A 180 17.49 -10.25 -4.95
CA GLU A 180 18.47 -9.41 -4.28
C GLU A 180 17.89 -8.18 -3.57
N LEU A 181 16.70 -7.70 -3.97
CA LEU A 181 16.07 -6.52 -3.37
C LEU A 181 14.82 -6.85 -2.54
N PHE A 182 14.09 -7.93 -2.85
CA PHE A 182 12.87 -8.30 -2.11
C PHE A 182 13.06 -9.50 -1.16
N ASP A 183 13.94 -10.45 -1.47
CA ASP A 183 14.09 -11.69 -0.68
C ASP A 183 15.10 -11.58 0.47
N LYS A 184 15.62 -10.37 0.74
CA LYS A 184 16.47 -10.11 1.91
C LYS A 184 15.59 -9.88 3.15
N PRO A 185 15.68 -10.70 4.20
CA PRO A 185 14.83 -10.57 5.40
C PRO A 185 15.06 -9.27 6.19
N ASN A 186 16.16 -8.55 5.92
CA ASN A 186 16.45 -7.23 6.48
C ASN A 186 15.92 -6.07 5.64
N ASP A 187 15.48 -6.29 4.39
CA ASP A 187 15.01 -5.24 3.50
C ASP A 187 13.50 -5.23 3.35
N PHE A 188 12.91 -4.06 3.58
CA PHE A 188 11.48 -3.88 3.80
C PHE A 188 10.63 -3.78 2.54
N TYR A 189 11.21 -3.98 1.36
CA TYR A 189 10.60 -3.73 0.06
C TYR A 189 9.71 -4.91 -0.37
N THR A 190 8.39 -4.72 -0.32
CA THR A 190 7.44 -5.65 -0.96
C THR A 190 6.67 -4.91 -2.04
N LEU A 191 6.27 -5.62 -3.10
CA LEU A 191 5.45 -5.07 -4.19
C LEU A 191 4.20 -4.36 -3.69
N GLU A 192 3.56 -4.91 -2.66
CA GLU A 192 2.36 -4.29 -2.08
C GLU A 192 2.64 -2.97 -1.38
N LYS A 193 3.78 -2.86 -0.67
CA LYS A 193 4.19 -1.62 0.00
C LYS A 193 4.57 -0.56 -1.03
N LEU A 194 5.33 -0.95 -2.06
CA LEU A 194 5.70 -0.05 -3.16
C LEU A 194 4.47 0.39 -3.97
N ARG A 195 3.48 -0.48 -4.15
CA ARG A 195 2.18 -0.11 -4.75
C ARG A 195 1.43 0.93 -3.92
N LYS A 196 1.34 0.72 -2.60
CA LYS A 196 0.68 1.69 -1.70
C LYS A 196 1.41 3.02 -1.68
N ALA A 197 2.74 2.99 -1.62
CA ALA A 197 3.61 4.17 -1.71
C ALA A 197 3.40 4.95 -3.01
N ALA A 198 3.18 4.24 -4.12
CA ALA A 198 2.93 4.83 -5.42
C ALA A 198 1.51 5.41 -5.61
N GLY A 199 0.56 5.09 -4.73
CA GLY A 199 -0.82 5.60 -4.80
C GLY A 199 -1.64 5.09 -6.00
N VAL A 200 -1.23 3.97 -6.61
CA VAL A 200 -1.83 3.46 -7.85
C VAL A 200 -2.96 2.48 -7.56
N ASP A 201 -4.06 2.61 -8.31
CA ASP A 201 -5.29 1.81 -8.18
C ASP A 201 -5.27 0.48 -8.96
N ARG A 202 -4.08 0.00 -9.37
CA ARG A 202 -3.89 -1.27 -10.09
C ARG A 202 -2.65 -2.04 -9.62
N ARG A 203 -2.54 -3.30 -10.03
CA ARG A 203 -1.35 -4.13 -9.77
C ARG A 203 -0.18 -3.62 -10.62
N ILE A 204 0.92 -3.29 -9.97
CA ILE A 204 2.17 -2.85 -10.61
C ILE A 204 3.09 -4.06 -10.75
N SER A 205 3.67 -4.24 -11.94
CA SER A 205 4.66 -5.28 -12.17
C SER A 205 6.06 -4.85 -11.69
N VAL A 206 6.92 -5.82 -11.34
CA VAL A 206 8.34 -5.56 -11.02
C VAL A 206 9.03 -4.86 -12.19
N ARG A 207 8.65 -5.20 -13.42
CA ARG A 207 9.16 -4.56 -14.63
C ARG A 207 8.86 -3.05 -14.65
N GLU A 208 7.61 -2.66 -14.46
CA GLU A 208 7.22 -1.23 -14.43
C GLU A 208 7.93 -0.48 -13.30
N LEU A 209 8.19 -1.16 -12.17
CA LEU A 209 8.91 -0.62 -11.04
C LEU A 209 10.36 -0.29 -11.42
N VAL A 210 11.05 -1.20 -12.11
CA VAL A 210 12.39 -1.00 -12.66
C VAL A 210 12.38 0.08 -13.74
N GLU A 211 11.44 0.04 -14.68
CA GLU A 211 11.31 1.04 -15.74
C GLU A 211 11.14 2.46 -15.18
N LYS A 212 10.34 2.61 -14.11
CA LYS A 212 10.20 3.89 -13.41
C LYS A 212 11.49 4.27 -12.68
N ALA A 213 12.12 3.34 -11.95
CA ALA A 213 13.35 3.61 -11.23
C ALA A 213 14.47 4.12 -12.15
N PHE A 214 14.61 3.54 -13.35
CA PHE A 214 15.59 3.97 -14.35
C PHE A 214 15.13 5.14 -15.24
N GLY A 215 13.92 5.66 -15.02
CA GLY A 215 13.41 6.86 -15.72
C GLY A 215 12.87 6.61 -17.13
N PHE A 216 12.61 5.35 -17.52
CA PHE A 216 11.93 5.04 -18.79
C PHE A 216 10.46 5.47 -18.76
N ILE A 217 9.86 5.51 -17.56
CA ILE A 217 8.48 5.95 -17.37
C ILE A 217 8.47 7.07 -16.31
N PRO A 218 7.81 8.22 -16.57
CA PRO A 218 7.75 9.35 -15.63
C PRO A 218 6.93 9.04 -14.36
N GLY A 219 6.05 8.04 -14.41
CA GLY A 219 5.18 7.67 -13.30
C GLY A 219 4.34 6.45 -13.63
N PHE A 220 3.76 5.82 -12.61
CA PHE A 220 2.86 4.71 -12.85
C PHE A 220 1.51 5.24 -13.32
N LYS A 221 1.10 4.80 -14.50
CA LYS A 221 -0.21 5.15 -15.04
C LYS A 221 -1.31 4.52 -14.19
N ASN A 222 -2.36 5.29 -13.90
CA ASN A 222 -3.56 4.77 -13.24
C ASN A 222 -4.37 3.90 -14.22
N LYS A 223 -5.41 3.23 -13.71
CA LYS A 223 -6.25 2.36 -14.55
C LYS A 223 -6.87 3.10 -15.74
N ALA A 224 -7.30 4.35 -15.56
CA ALA A 224 -7.93 5.14 -16.61
C ALA A 224 -6.94 5.57 -17.71
N GLU A 225 -5.74 5.99 -17.34
CA GLU A 225 -4.66 6.36 -18.26
C GLU A 225 -4.18 5.19 -19.09
N LEU A 226 -4.09 3.99 -18.49
CA LEU A 226 -3.73 2.79 -19.24
C LEU A 226 -4.80 2.42 -20.29
N ILE A 227 -6.08 2.55 -19.93
CA ILE A 227 -7.19 2.34 -20.88
C ILE A 227 -7.11 3.36 -22.01
N GLU A 228 -6.81 4.63 -21.70
CA GLU A 228 -6.67 5.67 -22.71
C GLU A 228 -5.49 5.39 -23.66
N ASP A 229 -4.33 4.98 -23.15
CA ASP A 229 -3.20 4.62 -24.03
C ASP A 229 -3.53 3.46 -24.98
N GLU A 230 -4.14 2.39 -24.45
CA GLU A 230 -4.55 1.23 -25.27
C GLU A 230 -5.61 1.64 -26.30
N PHE A 231 -6.51 2.56 -25.93
CA PHE A 231 -7.48 3.13 -26.87
C PHE A 231 -6.81 3.98 -27.95
N GLN A 232 -5.78 4.76 -27.63
CA GLN A 232 -5.01 5.52 -28.62
C GLN A 232 -4.26 4.61 -29.59
N LYS A 233 -3.67 3.50 -29.10
CA LYS A 233 -3.08 2.46 -29.98
C LYS A 233 -4.12 1.85 -30.90
N PHE A 234 -5.29 1.51 -30.36
CA PHE A 234 -6.41 1.02 -31.14
C PHE A 234 -6.83 1.99 -32.25
N LEU A 235 -6.92 3.30 -31.95
CA LEU A 235 -7.22 4.33 -32.96
C LEU A 235 -6.13 4.42 -34.04
N ALA A 236 -4.87 4.29 -33.66
CA ALA A 236 -3.73 4.33 -34.59
C ALA A 236 -3.69 3.12 -35.53
N ASP A 237 -4.01 1.93 -35.02
CA ASP A 237 -4.02 0.68 -35.78
C ASP A 237 -5.22 0.59 -36.73
N GLN A 238 -6.42 0.89 -36.22
CA GLN A 238 -7.66 0.67 -36.95
C GLN A 238 -8.12 1.86 -37.79
N LYS A 239 -7.60 3.08 -37.50
CA LYS A 239 -7.93 4.35 -38.18
C LYS A 239 -9.41 4.46 -38.55
N PRO A 240 -10.31 4.57 -37.56
CA PRO A 240 -11.74 4.65 -37.84
C PRO A 240 -12.07 5.87 -38.70
N GLU A 241 -12.79 5.65 -39.81
CA GLU A 241 -13.30 6.73 -40.69
C GLU A 241 -14.39 7.57 -39.99
N GLU A 242 -15.05 7.00 -38.98
CA GLU A 242 -16.16 7.59 -38.22
C GLU A 242 -15.63 8.33 -36.97
N ALA A 243 -14.80 9.35 -37.18
CA ALA A 243 -14.18 10.14 -36.10
C ALA A 243 -15.22 10.81 -35.15
N ASP A 244 -16.45 11.01 -35.62
CA ASP A 244 -17.53 11.65 -34.86
C ASP A 244 -18.07 10.78 -33.69
N ARG A 245 -17.74 9.47 -33.66
CA ARG A 245 -18.23 8.50 -32.65
C ARG A 245 -17.13 7.93 -31.75
N ILE A 246 -15.96 8.58 -31.74
CA ILE A 246 -14.81 8.17 -30.92
C ILE A 246 -15.17 8.14 -29.43
N ARG A 247 -16.04 9.06 -28.96
CA ARG A 247 -16.43 9.14 -27.54
C ARG A 247 -17.20 7.89 -27.09
N GLU A 248 -18.12 7.43 -27.91
CA GLU A 248 -18.95 6.24 -27.66
C GLU A 248 -18.10 4.97 -27.77
N MET A 249 -17.20 4.91 -28.74
CA MET A 249 -16.21 3.83 -28.84
C MET A 249 -15.31 3.78 -27.61
N ARG A 250 -14.86 4.93 -27.08
CA ARG A 250 -14.07 5.02 -25.86
C ARG A 250 -14.83 4.50 -24.65
N PHE A 251 -16.09 4.93 -24.49
CA PHE A 251 -16.94 4.48 -23.38
C PHE A 251 -17.17 2.97 -23.42
N PHE A 252 -17.38 2.41 -24.62
CA PHE A 252 -17.50 0.97 -24.80
C PHE A 252 -16.20 0.22 -24.51
N PHE A 253 -15.07 0.74 -24.96
CA PHE A 253 -13.73 0.19 -24.70
C PHE A 253 -13.43 0.16 -23.20
N GLU A 254 -13.68 1.26 -22.48
CA GLU A 254 -13.52 1.34 -21.02
C GLU A 254 -14.44 0.35 -20.30
N ALA A 255 -15.73 0.31 -20.64
CA ALA A 255 -16.71 -0.56 -20.01
C ALA A 255 -16.35 -2.04 -20.16
N TYR A 256 -15.87 -2.44 -21.35
CA TYR A 256 -15.48 -3.82 -21.64
C TYR A 256 -14.22 -4.26 -20.85
N ILE A 257 -13.26 -3.36 -20.65
CA ILE A 257 -12.06 -3.62 -19.84
C ILE A 257 -12.39 -3.63 -18.34
N ARG A 258 -13.24 -2.71 -17.88
CA ARG A 258 -13.49 -2.47 -16.46
C ARG A 258 -14.46 -3.47 -15.83
N ASP A 259 -15.47 -3.93 -16.58
CA ASP A 259 -16.55 -4.77 -16.06
C ASP A 259 -16.52 -6.17 -16.69
N SER A 260 -16.22 -7.18 -15.85
CA SER A 260 -16.19 -8.59 -16.26
C SER A 260 -17.59 -9.12 -16.64
N HIS A 261 -18.65 -8.55 -16.08
CA HIS A 261 -20.03 -8.94 -16.37
C HIS A 261 -20.48 -8.41 -17.74
N VAL A 262 -20.10 -7.17 -18.09
CA VAL A 262 -20.29 -6.61 -19.45
C VAL A 262 -19.57 -7.48 -20.47
N ARG A 263 -18.31 -7.82 -20.19
CA ARG A 263 -17.50 -8.70 -21.05
C ARG A 263 -18.15 -10.05 -21.29
N ALA A 264 -18.56 -10.75 -20.22
CA ALA A 264 -19.19 -12.06 -20.33
C ALA A 264 -20.49 -12.01 -21.14
N LYS A 265 -21.31 -10.97 -20.96
CA LYS A 265 -22.56 -10.79 -21.70
C LYS A 265 -22.34 -10.52 -23.19
N ILE A 266 -21.34 -9.70 -23.52
CA ILE A 266 -20.98 -9.40 -24.91
C ILE A 266 -20.41 -10.64 -25.59
N ASP A 267 -19.54 -11.37 -24.91
CA ASP A 267 -18.93 -12.60 -25.43
C ASP A 267 -19.96 -13.71 -25.66
N ALA A 268 -20.98 -13.80 -24.81
CA ALA A 268 -22.11 -14.71 -24.97
C ALA A 268 -23.16 -14.23 -26.00
N GLY A 269 -23.05 -13.01 -26.51
CA GLY A 269 -24.04 -12.41 -27.42
C GLY A 269 -25.38 -12.07 -26.76
N HIS A 270 -25.44 -12.04 -25.42
CA HIS A 270 -26.65 -11.76 -24.64
C HIS A 270 -26.88 -10.25 -24.46
N PHE A 271 -27.15 -9.56 -25.57
CA PHE A 271 -27.33 -8.10 -25.57
C PHE A 271 -28.56 -7.62 -24.78
N ALA A 272 -29.56 -8.48 -24.61
CA ALA A 272 -30.77 -8.17 -23.83
C ALA A 272 -30.47 -7.95 -22.34
N ASP A 273 -29.50 -8.69 -21.80
CA ASP A 273 -29.16 -8.65 -20.37
C ASP A 273 -28.30 -7.43 -20.01
N LEU A 274 -27.78 -6.69 -20.99
CA LEU A 274 -27.06 -5.43 -20.77
C LEU A 274 -27.99 -4.32 -20.25
N ASN A 275 -29.30 -4.43 -20.45
CA ASN A 275 -30.25 -3.39 -20.06
C ASN A 275 -30.42 -3.26 -18.53
N VAL A 276 -29.97 -4.27 -17.78
CA VAL A 276 -30.05 -4.34 -16.31
C VAL A 276 -28.70 -3.95 -15.67
N ASN A 277 -27.65 -3.72 -16.45
CA ASN A 277 -26.33 -3.40 -15.91
C ASN A 277 -26.17 -1.89 -15.66
N PRO A 278 -25.79 -1.44 -14.45
CA PRO A 278 -25.58 -0.02 -14.15
C PRO A 278 -24.38 0.62 -14.87
N SER A 279 -23.41 -0.17 -15.36
CA SER A 279 -22.15 0.35 -15.94
C SER A 279 -22.24 0.64 -17.45
N PHE A 280 -22.94 -0.20 -18.21
CA PHE A 280 -23.06 -0.10 -19.66
C PHE A 280 -24.35 -0.76 -20.15
N THR A 281 -25.17 0.00 -20.87
CA THR A 281 -26.53 -0.41 -21.25
C THR A 281 -26.65 -0.76 -22.73
N THR A 282 -27.76 -1.40 -23.09
CA THR A 282 -28.08 -1.71 -24.50
C THR A 282 -28.28 -0.45 -25.36
N ARG A 283 -28.58 0.70 -24.73
CA ARG A 283 -28.65 2.00 -25.40
C ARG A 283 -27.26 2.47 -25.83
N ASP A 284 -26.30 2.41 -24.91
CA ASP A 284 -24.91 2.84 -25.16
C ASP A 284 -24.27 1.97 -26.26
N LEU A 285 -24.56 0.67 -26.26
CA LEU A 285 -24.12 -0.23 -27.33
C LEU A 285 -24.69 0.15 -28.70
N LYS A 286 -25.95 0.63 -28.76
CA LYS A 286 -26.58 1.05 -30.01
C LYS A 286 -25.98 2.34 -30.58
N GLU A 287 -25.40 3.18 -29.73
CA GLU A 287 -24.73 4.42 -30.14
C GLU A 287 -23.34 4.16 -30.75
N VAL A 288 -22.71 3.03 -30.43
CA VAL A 288 -21.48 2.56 -31.10
C VAL A 288 -21.81 2.04 -32.51
N PRO A 289 -21.03 2.37 -33.56
CA PRO A 289 -21.27 1.86 -34.91
C PRO A 289 -21.16 0.33 -34.97
N ALA A 290 -22.00 -0.30 -35.82
CA ALA A 290 -22.17 -1.76 -35.84
C ALA A 290 -20.89 -2.54 -36.17
N THR A 291 -20.00 -1.94 -36.97
CA THR A 291 -18.66 -2.45 -37.31
C THR A 291 -17.77 -2.58 -36.08
N TRP A 292 -17.79 -1.59 -35.19
CA TRP A 292 -16.92 -1.53 -34.00
C TRP A 292 -17.44 -2.36 -32.83
N ARG A 293 -18.74 -2.68 -32.78
CA ARG A 293 -19.32 -3.56 -31.74
C ARG A 293 -18.70 -4.96 -31.71
N LYS A 294 -18.18 -5.45 -32.84
CA LYS A 294 -17.47 -6.73 -32.93
C LYS A 294 -15.96 -6.57 -32.88
N ARG A 295 -15.42 -5.57 -33.59
CA ARG A 295 -13.98 -5.34 -33.67
C ARG A 295 -13.33 -4.91 -32.36
N ILE A 296 -14.00 -4.11 -31.54
CA ILE A 296 -13.44 -3.65 -30.25
C ILE A 296 -13.20 -4.86 -29.30
N PRO A 297 -14.19 -5.73 -29.04
CA PRO A 297 -13.97 -6.94 -28.23
C PRO A 297 -12.89 -7.87 -28.78
N GLU A 298 -12.83 -8.07 -30.10
CA GLU A 298 -11.81 -8.88 -30.78
C GLU A 298 -10.40 -8.28 -30.56
N TYR A 299 -10.23 -6.98 -30.82
CA TYR A 299 -8.96 -6.30 -30.60
C TYR A 299 -8.51 -6.38 -29.13
N ILE A 300 -9.43 -6.17 -28.18
CA ILE A 300 -9.09 -6.24 -26.75
C ILE A 300 -8.64 -7.66 -26.37
N LYS A 301 -9.26 -8.71 -26.93
CA LYS A 301 -8.83 -10.10 -26.67
C LYS A 301 -7.45 -10.42 -27.25
N ASP A 302 -7.16 -9.88 -28.43
CA ASP A 302 -5.94 -10.22 -29.16
C ASP A 302 -4.73 -9.38 -28.74
N TYR A 303 -4.94 -8.12 -28.32
CA TYR A 303 -3.86 -7.16 -28.12
C TYR A 303 -3.77 -6.59 -26.69
N VAL A 304 -4.85 -6.63 -25.90
CA VAL A 304 -4.86 -6.04 -24.56
C VAL A 304 -4.76 -7.14 -23.51
N SER A 305 -3.64 -7.17 -22.78
CA SER A 305 -3.55 -8.00 -21.58
C SER A 305 -4.54 -7.50 -20.53
N LEU A 306 -5.51 -8.32 -20.16
CA LEU A 306 -6.56 -7.96 -19.18
C LEU A 306 -6.10 -8.11 -17.72
N ASN A 307 -5.01 -8.85 -17.49
CA ASN A 307 -4.42 -9.10 -16.16
C ASN A 307 -4.02 -7.83 -15.37
N PRO A 308 -3.54 -6.73 -15.98
CA PRO A 308 -3.25 -5.48 -15.27
C PRO A 308 -4.50 -4.73 -14.80
N PHE A 309 -5.68 -5.08 -15.31
CA PHE A 309 -6.95 -4.40 -15.06
C PHE A 309 -7.88 -5.16 -14.09
N LEU A 310 -7.58 -6.44 -13.81
CA LEU A 310 -8.30 -7.35 -12.90
C LEU A 310 -7.72 -7.29 -11.48
#